data_AF-A0A645F9K4-F1
#
_entry.id   AF-A0A645F9K4-F1
#
_cell.length_a   1.000
_cell.length_b   1.000
_cell.length_c   1.000
_cell.angle_alpha   90.00
_cell.angle_beta   90.00
_cell.angle_gamma   90.00
#
_symmetry.space_group_name_H-M   'P 1'
#
loop_
_entity.id
_entity.type
_entity.pdbx_description
1 polymer ?
#
loop_
_entity_poly.entity_id
_entity_poly.type
_entity_poly.pdbx_seq_one_letter_code
_entity_poly.pdbx_strand_id
1 'polypeptide(L)'
;MAGAESEDSSTFITDTLSNRYKVKVKVVNVAVIALAALLKGEDGILTISGTGSISYGVNQGKTKRAGGWGHLLGDEGSGYFIAIEALKLMTLEEDLDRKKSNLSRILLKEMGIENRKEVIAFVYGSTKGQIAALVPAIVKCAENGEESAIEILKRSGRDLVDTTLRVYKSLGFKESVAVGIKGSILTKVPIVKSEFEKALKESIKSVAIIDKEVSPTLGAYYLAIKTLI
;
A
#
# COMPACT_ATOMS: atom_id res chain seq x y z
N MET A 1 -10.26 -14.61 -5.96
CA MET A 1 -11.29 -13.90 -5.19
C MET A 1 -10.61 -13.17 -4.04
N ALA A 2 -11.06 -11.97 -3.67
CA ALA A 2 -10.65 -11.36 -2.41
C ALA A 2 -11.26 -12.19 -1.26
N GLY A 3 -10.44 -12.59 -0.27
CA GLY A 3 -10.92 -13.34 0.91
C GLY A 3 -11.03 -14.87 0.78
N ALA A 4 -10.64 -15.47 -0.34
CA ALA A 4 -10.52 -16.94 -0.45
C ALA A 4 -9.18 -17.45 0.13
N GLU A 5 -8.80 -16.92 1.30
CA GLU A 5 -7.47 -17.11 1.92
C GLU A 5 -7.44 -18.23 2.96
N SER A 6 -8.58 -18.82 3.33
CA SER A 6 -8.56 -20.04 4.15
C SER A 6 -8.19 -21.26 3.30
N GLU A 7 -7.30 -22.11 3.81
CA GLU A 7 -6.87 -23.35 3.16
C GLU A 7 -8.08 -24.20 2.73
N ASP A 8 -9.11 -24.26 3.58
CA ASP A 8 -10.37 -24.95 3.30
C ASP A 8 -11.12 -24.40 2.07
N SER A 9 -11.23 -23.07 1.94
CA SER A 9 -11.94 -22.46 0.81
C SER A 9 -11.20 -22.67 -0.50
N SER A 10 -9.87 -22.54 -0.48
CA SER A 10 -9.05 -22.71 -1.69
C SER A 10 -9.03 -24.15 -2.21
N THR A 11 -9.00 -25.13 -1.29
CA THR A 11 -9.04 -26.56 -1.62
C THR A 11 -10.41 -26.94 -2.18
N PHE A 12 -11.49 -26.54 -1.51
CA PHE A 12 -12.85 -26.78 -1.98
C PHE A 12 -13.10 -26.23 -3.40
N ILE A 13 -12.67 -24.99 -3.67
CA ILE A 13 -12.80 -24.38 -5.00
C ILE A 13 -11.98 -25.16 -6.04
N THR A 14 -10.74 -25.51 -5.70
CA THR A 14 -9.86 -26.25 -6.60
C THR A 14 -10.45 -27.61 -6.96
N ASP A 15 -10.90 -28.38 -5.98
CA ASP A 15 -11.45 -29.72 -6.18
C ASP A 15 -12.77 -29.69 -6.93
N THR A 16 -13.67 -28.77 -6.57
CA THR A 16 -14.98 -28.63 -7.23
C THR A 16 -14.81 -28.33 -8.72
N LEU A 17 -13.96 -27.36 -9.05
CA LEU A 17 -13.72 -26.96 -10.43
C LEU A 17 -12.95 -28.02 -11.21
N SER A 18 -11.92 -28.63 -10.62
CA SER A 18 -11.14 -29.68 -11.26
C SER A 18 -12.00 -30.92 -11.55
N ASN A 19 -12.84 -31.33 -10.60
CA ASN A 19 -13.71 -32.50 -10.76
C ASN A 19 -14.81 -32.28 -11.80
N ARG A 20 -15.39 -31.07 -11.84
CA ARG A 20 -16.47 -30.72 -12.77
C ARG A 20 -15.99 -30.52 -14.20
N TYR A 21 -14.88 -29.82 -14.39
CA TYR A 21 -14.40 -29.44 -15.72
C TYR A 21 -13.25 -30.31 -16.25
N LYS A 22 -12.72 -31.24 -15.44
CA LYS A 22 -11.61 -32.14 -15.80
C LYS A 22 -10.36 -31.40 -16.28
N VAL A 23 -10.06 -30.26 -15.63
CA VAL A 23 -8.88 -29.43 -15.89
C VAL A 23 -8.07 -29.23 -14.62
N LYS A 24 -6.78 -28.91 -14.76
CA LYS A 24 -5.93 -28.52 -13.64
C LYS A 24 -6.30 -27.12 -13.18
N VAL A 25 -6.69 -26.98 -11.91
CA VAL A 25 -7.03 -25.68 -11.29
C VAL A 25 -5.99 -25.33 -10.24
N LYS A 26 -5.61 -24.05 -10.17
CA LYS A 26 -4.75 -23.51 -9.10
C LYS A 26 -5.35 -22.20 -8.60
N VAL A 27 -5.70 -22.17 -7.32
CA VAL A 27 -6.14 -20.93 -6.65
C VAL A 27 -4.91 -20.20 -6.15
N VAL A 28 -4.81 -18.90 -6.46
CA VAL A 28 -3.68 -18.04 -6.08
C VAL A 28 -4.18 -16.75 -5.44
N ASN A 29 -3.38 -16.17 -4.55
CA ASN A 29 -3.70 -14.91 -3.90
C ASN A 29 -3.76 -13.77 -4.93
N VAL A 30 -4.64 -12.79 -4.71
CA VAL A 30 -4.79 -11.61 -5.57
C VAL A 30 -3.48 -10.83 -5.70
N ALA A 31 -2.66 -10.75 -4.64
CA ALA A 31 -1.34 -10.14 -4.69
C ALA A 31 -0.38 -10.87 -5.65
N VAL A 32 -0.46 -12.20 -5.74
CA VAL A 32 0.31 -13.00 -6.71
C VAL A 32 -0.14 -12.71 -8.12
N ILE A 33 -1.45 -12.64 -8.36
CA ILE A 33 -2.01 -12.30 -9.67
C ILE A 33 -1.58 -10.88 -10.07
N ALA A 34 -1.68 -9.91 -9.15
CA ALA A 34 -1.30 -8.53 -9.42
C ALA A 34 0.20 -8.38 -9.70
N LEU A 35 1.05 -9.08 -8.95
CA LEU A 35 2.50 -9.13 -9.18
C LEU A 35 2.79 -9.73 -10.56
N ALA A 36 2.20 -10.90 -10.86
CA ALA A 36 2.39 -11.56 -12.15
C ALA A 36 1.89 -10.73 -13.33
N ALA A 37 0.80 -9.97 -13.16
CA ALA A 37 0.31 -9.06 -14.19
C ALA A 37 1.32 -7.94 -14.49
N LEU A 38 1.91 -7.36 -13.44
CA LEU A 38 2.87 -6.26 -13.57
C LEU A 38 4.23 -6.71 -14.09
N LEU A 39 4.71 -7.85 -13.60
CA LEU A 39 6.05 -8.39 -13.90
C LEU A 39 6.02 -9.47 -14.97
N LYS A 40 4.87 -9.68 -15.64
CA LYS A 40 4.69 -10.69 -16.70
C LYS A 40 5.05 -12.11 -16.27
N GLY A 41 4.77 -12.43 -15.00
CA GLY A 41 5.07 -13.72 -14.38
C GLY A 41 6.49 -13.86 -13.85
N GLU A 42 7.36 -12.87 -14.02
CA GLU A 42 8.72 -12.87 -13.47
C GLU A 42 8.76 -12.58 -11.96
N ASP A 43 9.88 -12.97 -11.35
CA ASP A 43 10.16 -12.72 -9.94
C ASP A 43 10.33 -11.22 -9.66
N GLY A 44 9.98 -10.81 -8.45
CA GLY A 44 10.08 -9.42 -8.01
C GLY A 44 9.17 -9.11 -6.84
N ILE A 45 8.90 -7.83 -6.64
CA ILE A 45 8.13 -7.31 -5.51
C ILE A 45 6.99 -6.44 -6.01
N LEU A 46 5.84 -6.52 -5.36
CA LEU A 46 4.69 -5.64 -5.52
C LEU A 46 4.48 -4.89 -4.22
N THR A 47 4.54 -3.57 -4.28
CA THR A 47 4.18 -2.70 -3.15
C THR A 47 2.89 -1.97 -3.48
N ILE A 48 1.91 -2.10 -2.59
CA ILE A 48 0.58 -1.50 -2.74
C ILE A 48 0.41 -0.48 -1.62
N SER A 49 0.02 0.75 -1.96
CA SER A 49 -0.44 1.74 -0.99
C SER A 49 -1.71 2.44 -1.45
N GLY A 50 -2.80 2.18 -0.76
CA GLY A 50 -4.11 2.82 -0.91
C GLY A 50 -4.62 3.23 0.47
N THR A 51 -5.83 2.83 0.83
CA THR A 51 -6.32 2.99 2.21
C THR A 51 -5.41 2.29 3.23
N GLY A 52 -4.86 1.11 2.89
CA GLY A 52 -3.81 0.41 3.63
C GLY A 52 -2.54 0.21 2.80
N SER A 53 -1.54 -0.46 3.35
CA SER A 53 -0.27 -0.73 2.66
C SER A 53 0.25 -2.15 2.90
N ILE A 54 0.92 -2.70 1.88
CA ILE A 54 1.50 -4.05 1.90
C ILE A 54 2.58 -4.17 0.83
N SER A 55 3.63 -4.93 1.11
CA SER A 55 4.57 -5.44 0.10
C SER A 55 4.50 -6.97 0.04
N TYR A 56 4.48 -7.50 -1.17
CA TYR A 56 4.48 -8.93 -1.46
C TYR A 56 5.52 -9.24 -2.52
N GLY A 57 6.32 -10.29 -2.34
CA GLY A 57 7.34 -10.66 -3.31
C GLY A 57 7.39 -12.15 -3.59
N VAL A 58 7.94 -12.48 -4.76
CA VAL A 58 8.24 -13.83 -5.21
C VAL A 58 9.67 -13.86 -5.74
N ASN A 59 10.45 -14.84 -5.31
CA ASN A 59 11.80 -15.11 -5.81
C ASN A 59 12.05 -16.61 -5.84
N GLN A 60 12.28 -17.18 -7.02
CA GLN A 60 12.59 -18.60 -7.24
C GLN A 60 11.60 -19.54 -6.53
N GLY A 61 10.30 -19.24 -6.65
CA GLY A 61 9.22 -20.01 -6.03
C GLY A 61 9.01 -19.75 -4.53
N LYS A 62 9.90 -19.00 -3.86
CA LYS A 62 9.69 -18.54 -2.48
C LYS A 62 8.85 -17.27 -2.49
N THR A 63 7.99 -17.12 -1.49
CA THR A 63 7.13 -15.96 -1.35
C THR A 63 7.32 -15.29 -0.01
N LYS A 64 7.12 -13.97 0.05
CA LYS A 64 7.16 -13.21 1.30
C LYS A 64 6.18 -12.05 1.26
N ARG A 65 5.54 -11.82 2.39
CA ARG A 65 4.71 -10.65 2.67
C ARG A 65 5.34 -9.83 3.80
N ALA A 66 5.25 -8.51 3.70
CA ALA A 66 5.48 -7.56 4.77
C ALA A 66 4.35 -6.51 4.78
N GLY A 67 3.90 -6.09 5.97
CA GLY A 67 2.76 -5.20 6.11
C GLY A 67 1.40 -5.87 5.87
N GLY A 68 0.36 -5.05 5.73
CA GLY A 68 -1.03 -5.49 5.61
C GLY A 68 -1.62 -6.07 6.89
N TRP A 69 -1.07 -5.77 8.06
CA TRP A 69 -1.61 -6.21 9.36
C TRP A 69 -2.87 -5.45 9.79
N GLY A 70 -3.26 -4.43 9.01
CA GLY A 70 -4.34 -3.52 9.34
C GLY A 70 -3.83 -2.30 10.11
N HIS A 71 -4.69 -1.30 10.18
CA HIS A 71 -4.32 0.07 10.55
C HIS A 71 -3.98 0.27 12.03
N LEU A 72 -4.30 -0.71 12.88
CA LEU A 72 -3.93 -0.70 14.30
C LEU A 72 -2.53 -1.28 14.54
N LEU A 73 -2.06 -2.15 13.64
CA LEU A 73 -0.82 -2.92 13.78
C LEU A 73 0.22 -2.59 12.70
N GLY A 74 -0.11 -1.65 11.79
CA GLY A 74 0.75 -1.26 10.68
C GLY A 74 -0.01 -0.37 9.70
N ASP A 75 0.11 -0.68 8.41
CA ASP A 75 -0.31 0.19 7.30
C ASP A 75 0.50 1.49 7.19
N GLU A 76 1.76 1.46 7.64
CA GLU A 76 2.68 2.58 7.47
C GLU A 76 2.82 2.96 5.99
N GLY A 77 2.81 4.26 5.73
CA GLY A 77 2.79 4.82 4.39
C GLY A 77 1.52 4.62 3.58
N SER A 78 0.41 4.19 4.20
CA SER A 78 -0.93 4.20 3.62
C SER A 78 -1.64 5.55 3.74
N GLY A 79 -2.79 5.68 3.08
CA GLY A 79 -3.64 6.86 3.20
C GLY A 79 -4.23 7.03 4.60
N TYR A 80 -4.52 5.93 5.29
CA TYR A 80 -4.92 5.98 6.70
C TYR A 80 -3.79 6.52 7.57
N PHE A 81 -2.57 6.01 7.36
CA PHE A 81 -1.39 6.48 8.08
C PHE A 81 -1.15 7.98 7.87
N ILE A 82 -1.16 8.45 6.61
CA ILE A 82 -1.01 9.87 6.28
C ILE A 82 -2.02 10.74 7.04
N ALA A 83 -3.30 10.35 7.00
CA ALA A 83 -4.36 11.10 7.66
C ALA A 83 -4.22 11.12 9.19
N ILE A 84 -3.89 9.97 9.80
CA ILE A 84 -3.70 9.88 11.25
C ILE A 84 -2.48 10.69 11.71
N GLU A 85 -1.37 10.67 10.98
CA GLU A 85 -0.20 11.49 11.36
C GLU A 85 -0.52 12.99 11.28
N ALA A 86 -1.32 13.41 10.31
CA ALA A 86 -1.79 14.79 10.24
C ALA A 86 -2.73 15.17 11.40
N LEU A 87 -3.63 14.26 11.79
CA LEU A 87 -4.51 14.46 12.95
C LEU A 87 -3.72 14.45 14.28
N LYS A 88 -2.69 13.62 14.41
CA LYS A 88 -1.79 13.63 15.58
C LYS A 88 -0.99 14.92 15.70
N LEU A 89 -0.59 15.52 14.58
CA LEU A 89 0.01 16.85 14.61
C LEU A 89 -0.98 17.89 15.17
N MET A 90 -2.24 17.85 14.74
CA MET A 90 -3.28 18.73 15.25
C MET A 90 -3.53 18.54 16.76
N THR A 91 -3.47 17.30 17.28
CA THR A 91 -3.59 17.05 18.72
C THR A 91 -2.38 17.58 19.48
N LEU A 92 -1.16 17.41 18.94
CA LEU A 92 0.05 17.98 19.53
C LEU A 92 0.01 19.51 19.59
N GLU A 93 -0.52 20.17 18.56
CA GLU A 93 -0.75 21.61 18.59
C GLU A 93 -1.72 22.02 19.69
N GLU A 94 -2.77 21.22 19.95
CA GLU A 94 -3.71 21.45 21.06
C GLU A 94 -3.01 21.32 22.42
N ASP A 95 -2.31 20.20 22.63
CA ASP A 95 -1.68 19.89 23.92
C ASP A 95 -0.57 20.88 24.30
N LEU A 96 0.00 21.58 23.30
CA LEU A 96 1.03 22.60 23.49
C LEU A 96 0.49 24.04 23.45
N ASP A 97 -0.83 24.23 23.45
CA ASP A 97 -1.50 25.54 23.32
C ASP A 97 -0.99 26.36 22.12
N ARG A 98 -0.63 25.68 21.04
CA ARG A 98 -0.10 26.31 19.82
C ARG A 98 -1.25 26.72 18.90
N LYS A 99 -1.04 27.82 18.19
CA LYS A 99 -1.93 28.21 17.09
C LYS A 99 -1.98 27.08 16.05
N LYS A 100 -3.18 26.67 15.66
CA LYS A 100 -3.39 25.64 14.63
C LYS A 100 -2.70 26.00 13.33
N SER A 101 -1.95 25.04 12.78
CA SER A 101 -1.37 25.14 11.44
C SER A 101 -2.46 25.26 10.37
N ASN A 102 -2.05 25.56 9.14
CA ASN A 102 -2.99 25.63 8.03
C ASN A 102 -3.57 24.25 7.71
N LEU A 103 -2.76 23.20 7.84
CA LEU A 103 -3.14 21.79 7.72
C LEU A 103 -4.22 21.44 8.73
N SER A 104 -4.00 21.72 10.01
CA SER A 104 -4.99 21.46 11.07
C SER A 104 -6.31 22.18 10.80
N ARG A 105 -6.27 23.46 10.39
CA ARG A 105 -7.48 24.23 10.07
C ARG A 105 -8.24 23.67 8.87
N ILE A 106 -7.53 23.25 7.82
CA ILE A 106 -8.14 22.64 6.64
C ILE A 106 -8.78 21.31 6.99
N LEU A 107 -8.12 20.47 7.80
CA LEU A 107 -8.67 19.18 8.22
C LEU A 107 -9.92 19.35 9.09
N LEU A 108 -9.91 20.27 10.05
CA LEU A 108 -11.10 20.60 10.86
C LEU A 108 -12.27 21.03 9.96
N LYS A 109 -12.00 21.89 8.97
CA LYS A 109 -13.00 22.32 7.99
C LYS A 109 -13.52 21.16 7.14
N GLU A 110 -12.65 20.28 6.67
CA GLU A 110 -13.01 19.12 5.84
C GLU A 110 -13.88 18.12 6.61
N MET A 111 -13.59 17.93 7.89
CA MET A 111 -14.39 17.08 8.77
C MET A 111 -15.69 17.76 9.25
N GLY A 112 -15.80 19.09 9.11
CA GLY A 112 -16.92 19.87 9.65
C GLY A 112 -16.95 19.90 11.18
N ILE A 113 -15.77 19.97 11.81
CA ILE A 113 -15.57 19.79 13.26
C ILE A 113 -14.88 21.00 13.85
N GLU A 114 -15.29 21.38 15.07
CA GLU A 114 -14.77 22.59 15.73
C GLU A 114 -14.02 22.31 17.03
N ASN A 115 -14.27 21.16 17.68
CA ASN A 115 -13.71 20.90 19.02
C ASN A 115 -13.09 19.51 19.18
N ARG A 116 -12.27 19.38 20.23
CA ARG A 116 -11.57 18.14 20.59
C ARG A 116 -12.48 16.91 20.67
N LYS A 117 -13.67 17.07 21.24
CA LYS A 117 -14.59 15.94 21.49
C LYS A 117 -15.11 15.36 20.19
N GLU A 118 -15.41 16.22 19.22
CA GLU A 118 -15.82 15.83 17.87
C GLU A 118 -14.69 15.16 17.08
N VAL A 119 -13.44 15.65 17.20
CA VAL A 119 -12.28 14.98 16.56
C VAL A 119 -12.16 13.53 17.05
N ILE A 120 -12.25 13.32 18.36
CA ILE A 120 -12.22 11.98 18.97
C ILE A 120 -13.37 11.13 18.41
N ALA A 121 -14.61 11.66 18.43
CA ALA A 121 -15.77 10.95 17.93
C ALA A 121 -15.63 10.58 16.45
N PHE A 122 -15.08 11.47 15.63
CA PHE A 122 -14.84 11.22 14.21
C PHE A 122 -13.82 10.11 13.99
N VAL A 123 -12.66 10.14 14.67
CA VAL A 123 -11.61 9.14 14.49
C VAL A 123 -12.09 7.75 14.89
N TYR A 124 -12.75 7.62 16.05
CA TYR A 124 -13.23 6.32 16.55
C TYR A 124 -14.54 5.86 15.90
N GLY A 125 -15.33 6.77 15.32
CA GLY A 125 -16.58 6.46 14.63
C GLY A 125 -16.42 6.22 13.13
N SER A 126 -15.28 6.55 12.54
CA SER A 126 -15.04 6.45 11.10
C SER A 126 -14.43 5.11 10.70
N THR A 127 -14.78 4.65 9.51
CA THR A 127 -14.08 3.56 8.84
C THR A 127 -12.69 4.03 8.40
N LYS A 128 -11.79 3.06 8.20
CA LYS A 128 -10.45 3.29 7.63
C LYS A 128 -10.47 4.08 6.32
N GLY A 129 -11.47 3.82 5.48
CA GLY A 129 -11.66 4.52 4.20
C GLY A 129 -12.04 5.99 4.38
N GLN A 130 -12.93 6.30 5.33
CA GLN A 130 -13.32 7.67 5.65
C GLN A 130 -12.16 8.48 6.20
N ILE A 131 -11.32 7.90 7.07
CA ILE A 131 -10.10 8.57 7.55
C ILE A 131 -9.12 8.82 6.39
N ALA A 132 -8.86 7.81 5.55
CA ALA A 132 -7.99 7.96 4.39
C ALA A 132 -8.53 8.96 3.34
N ALA A 133 -9.82 9.28 3.36
CA ALA A 133 -10.42 10.27 2.47
C ALA A 133 -9.95 11.71 2.76
N LEU A 134 -9.25 11.97 3.88
CA LEU A 134 -8.63 13.26 4.17
C LEU A 134 -7.35 13.53 3.38
N VAL A 135 -6.73 12.50 2.78
CA VAL A 135 -5.45 12.63 2.06
C VAL A 135 -5.45 13.71 0.97
N PRO A 136 -6.49 13.87 0.13
CA PRO A 136 -6.51 14.93 -0.89
C PRO A 136 -6.34 16.33 -0.31
N ALA A 137 -6.92 16.61 0.87
CA ALA A 137 -6.74 17.89 1.54
C ALA A 137 -5.29 18.08 2.02
N ILE A 138 -4.67 17.02 2.55
CA ILE A 138 -3.26 17.02 2.99
C ILE A 138 -2.32 17.24 1.81
N VAL A 139 -2.57 16.59 0.67
CA VAL A 139 -1.81 16.79 -0.58
C VAL A 139 -1.90 18.24 -1.03
N LYS A 140 -3.10 18.83 -1.02
CA LYS A 140 -3.28 20.25 -1.36
C LYS A 140 -2.53 21.18 -0.41
N CYS A 141 -2.45 20.88 0.88
CA CYS A 141 -1.61 21.65 1.81
C CYS A 141 -0.13 21.57 1.43
N ALA A 142 0.35 20.37 1.11
CA ALA A 142 1.74 20.16 0.69
C ALA A 142 2.07 20.90 -0.61
N GLU A 143 1.15 20.90 -1.59
CA GLU A 143 1.28 21.68 -2.84
C GLU A 143 1.37 23.18 -2.60
N ASN A 144 0.74 23.68 -1.54
CA ASN A 144 0.83 25.08 -1.11
C ASN A 144 2.06 25.38 -0.24
N GLY A 145 3.00 24.44 -0.12
CA GLY A 145 4.28 24.65 0.58
C GLY A 145 4.23 24.39 2.08
N GLU A 146 3.19 23.74 2.61
CA GLU A 146 3.11 23.45 4.04
C GLU A 146 4.06 22.32 4.45
N GLU A 147 5.11 22.68 5.19
CA GLU A 147 6.22 21.78 5.53
C GLU A 147 5.79 20.52 6.27
N SER A 148 4.85 20.64 7.22
CA SER A 148 4.33 19.50 7.97
C SER A 148 3.63 18.48 7.06
N ALA A 149 2.82 18.95 6.12
CA ALA A 149 2.14 18.10 5.15
C ALA A 149 3.15 17.42 4.21
N ILE A 150 4.14 18.18 3.72
CA ILE A 150 5.24 17.64 2.88
C ILE A 150 5.98 16.54 3.63
N GLU A 151 6.34 16.76 4.90
CA GLU A 151 7.10 15.79 5.69
C GLU A 151 6.32 14.52 5.98
N ILE A 152 5.02 14.61 6.27
CA ILE A 152 4.15 13.43 6.44
C ILE A 152 4.11 12.59 5.16
N LEU A 153 3.98 13.23 4.00
CA LEU A 153 3.96 12.53 2.70
C LEU A 153 5.33 11.92 2.35
N LYS A 154 6.43 12.59 2.65
CA LYS A 154 7.77 12.01 2.48
C LYS A 154 7.98 10.82 3.41
N ARG A 155 7.62 10.94 4.69
CA ARG A 155 7.68 9.83 5.65
C ARG A 155 6.89 8.63 5.14
N SER A 156 5.69 8.85 4.61
CA SER A 156 4.89 7.81 3.96
C SER A 156 5.64 7.10 2.83
N GLY A 157 6.40 7.81 2.00
CA GLY A 157 7.22 7.20 0.95
C GLY A 157 8.34 6.32 1.52
N ARG A 158 9.04 6.80 2.56
CA ARG A 158 10.12 6.06 3.22
C ARG A 158 9.62 4.79 3.92
N ASP A 159 8.49 4.86 4.63
CA ASP A 159 7.92 3.70 5.32
C ASP A 159 7.51 2.58 4.33
N LEU A 160 7.04 2.95 3.13
CA LEU A 160 6.78 2.00 2.05
C LEU A 160 8.06 1.36 1.51
N VAL A 161 9.16 2.11 1.43
CA VAL A 161 10.47 1.56 1.07
C VAL A 161 10.93 0.57 2.12
N ASP A 162 10.84 0.90 3.42
CA ASP A 162 11.20 -0.02 4.49
C ASP A 162 10.40 -1.34 4.42
N THR A 163 9.10 -1.24 4.14
CA THR A 163 8.24 -2.43 3.96
C THR A 163 8.67 -3.25 2.73
N THR A 164 9.02 -2.58 1.64
CA THR A 164 9.55 -3.20 0.41
C THR A 164 10.89 -3.90 0.67
N LEU A 165 11.80 -3.26 1.42
CA LEU A 165 13.12 -3.77 1.75
C LEU A 165 13.07 -4.99 2.66
N ARG A 166 12.08 -5.09 3.56
CA ARG A 166 11.86 -6.30 4.37
C ARG A 166 11.60 -7.51 3.47
N VAL A 167 10.79 -7.35 2.42
CA VAL A 167 10.53 -8.40 1.42
C VAL A 167 11.80 -8.69 0.62
N TYR A 168 12.47 -7.65 0.11
CA TYR A 168 13.70 -7.78 -0.66
C TYR A 168 14.77 -8.61 0.07
N LYS A 169 15.07 -8.23 1.31
CA LYS A 169 16.08 -8.89 2.15
C LYS A 169 15.65 -10.33 2.51
N SER A 170 14.40 -10.52 2.91
CA SER A 170 13.89 -11.84 3.31
C SER A 170 13.86 -12.85 2.16
N LEU A 171 13.69 -12.40 0.92
CA LEU A 171 13.71 -13.25 -0.27
C LEU A 171 15.11 -13.43 -0.87
N GLY A 172 16.13 -12.78 -0.31
CA GLY A 172 17.52 -12.94 -0.74
C GLY A 172 17.80 -12.41 -2.15
N PHE A 173 17.09 -11.36 -2.59
CA PHE A 173 17.46 -10.66 -3.81
C PHE A 173 18.87 -10.06 -3.66
N LYS A 174 19.70 -10.17 -4.70
CA LYS A 174 21.13 -9.78 -4.62
C LYS A 174 21.40 -8.39 -5.15
N GLU A 175 21.24 -8.19 -6.46
CA GLU A 175 21.66 -6.94 -7.12
C GLU A 175 20.57 -6.26 -7.93
N SER A 176 19.68 -7.03 -8.56
CA SER A 176 18.57 -6.51 -9.35
C SER A 176 17.22 -7.03 -8.87
N VAL A 177 16.22 -6.16 -8.92
CA VAL A 177 14.83 -6.52 -8.64
C VAL A 177 13.88 -5.62 -9.42
N ALA A 178 12.80 -6.19 -9.92
CA ALA A 178 11.66 -5.41 -10.42
C ALA A 178 10.67 -5.19 -9.29
N VAL A 179 10.27 -3.93 -9.09
CA VAL A 179 9.28 -3.52 -8.08
C VAL A 179 8.09 -2.91 -8.78
N GLY A 180 7.00 -3.66 -8.84
CA GLY A 180 5.69 -3.15 -9.24
C GLY A 180 5.07 -2.29 -8.14
N ILE A 181 4.44 -1.18 -8.52
CA ILE A 181 3.69 -0.34 -7.57
C ILE A 181 2.20 -0.31 -7.92
N LYS A 182 1.34 -0.29 -6.91
CA LYS A 182 -0.11 -0.08 -7.05
C LYS A 182 -0.69 0.75 -5.90
N GLY A 183 -1.94 1.18 -6.10
CA GLY A 183 -2.73 1.89 -5.10
C GLY A 183 -2.60 3.40 -5.21
N SER A 184 -3.67 4.11 -4.86
CA SER A 184 -3.80 5.54 -5.12
C SER A 184 -2.74 6.39 -4.45
N ILE A 185 -2.25 6.00 -3.28
CA ILE A 185 -1.23 6.76 -2.56
C ILE A 185 0.10 6.69 -3.31
N LEU A 186 0.53 5.49 -3.70
CA LEU A 186 1.83 5.31 -4.37
C LEU A 186 1.83 5.73 -5.84
N THR A 187 0.66 5.72 -6.50
CA THR A 187 0.55 6.02 -7.94
C THR A 187 0.05 7.42 -8.25
N LYS A 188 -0.73 8.05 -7.34
CA LYS A 188 -1.37 9.35 -7.58
C LYS A 188 -0.90 10.48 -6.68
N VAL A 189 -0.11 10.21 -5.64
CA VAL A 189 0.46 11.27 -4.77
C VAL A 189 1.93 11.50 -5.15
N PRO A 190 2.26 12.59 -5.87
CA PRO A 190 3.60 12.76 -6.45
C PRO A 190 4.73 12.78 -5.43
N ILE A 191 4.53 13.41 -4.26
CA ILE A 191 5.54 13.49 -3.20
C ILE A 191 5.86 12.09 -2.65
N VAL A 192 4.83 11.28 -2.38
CA VAL A 192 5.01 9.92 -1.86
C VAL A 192 5.73 9.06 -2.90
N LYS A 193 5.30 9.12 -4.17
CA LYS A 193 5.91 8.37 -5.26
C LYS A 193 7.38 8.76 -5.47
N SER A 194 7.67 10.05 -5.54
CA SER A 194 9.02 10.56 -5.74
C SER A 194 9.96 10.15 -4.61
N GLU A 195 9.52 10.28 -3.36
CA GLU A 195 10.31 9.87 -2.20
C GLU A 195 10.51 8.35 -2.17
N PHE A 196 9.47 7.56 -2.48
CA PHE A 196 9.58 6.10 -2.60
C PHE A 196 10.60 5.69 -3.67
N GLU A 197 10.50 6.25 -4.88
CA GLU A 197 11.42 5.93 -5.97
C GLU A 197 12.87 6.31 -5.63
N LYS A 198 13.06 7.48 -5.03
CA LYS A 198 14.37 7.98 -4.59
C LYS A 198 14.97 7.04 -3.55
N ALA A 199 14.29 6.85 -2.41
CA ALA A 199 14.82 6.05 -1.31
C ALA A 199 15.03 4.58 -1.69
N LEU A 200 14.21 4.04 -2.61
CA LEU A 200 14.40 2.68 -3.11
C LEU A 200 15.64 2.54 -4.00
N LYS A 201 15.90 3.52 -4.89
CA LYS A 201 17.10 3.57 -5.74
C LYS A 201 18.38 3.80 -4.91
N GLU A 202 18.29 4.51 -3.80
CA GLU A 202 19.40 4.67 -2.85
C GLU A 202 19.68 3.38 -2.07
N SER A 203 18.65 2.54 -1.88
CA SER A 203 18.75 1.31 -1.08
C SER A 203 19.10 0.05 -1.88
N ILE A 204 18.84 0.03 -3.19
CA ILE A 204 19.03 -1.15 -4.06
C ILE A 204 19.84 -0.75 -5.30
N LYS A 205 20.96 -1.45 -5.52
CA LYS A 205 21.92 -1.18 -6.60
C LYS A 205 21.29 -1.12 -8.00
N SER A 206 20.35 -2.02 -8.31
CA SER A 206 19.61 -2.00 -9.57
C SER A 206 18.13 -2.30 -9.30
N VAL A 207 17.28 -1.29 -9.49
CA VAL A 207 15.83 -1.44 -9.29
C VAL A 207 15.07 -0.93 -10.50
N ALA A 208 14.20 -1.78 -11.05
CA ALA A 208 13.26 -1.40 -12.10
C ALA A 208 11.89 -1.18 -11.47
N ILE A 209 11.42 0.06 -11.43
CA ILE A 209 10.11 0.42 -10.85
C ILE A 209 9.06 0.38 -11.95
N ILE A 210 8.03 -0.45 -11.78
CA ILE A 210 6.98 -0.68 -12.76
C ILE A 210 5.67 -0.08 -12.25
N ASP A 211 5.28 1.04 -12.86
CA ASP A 211 3.98 1.69 -12.64
C ASP A 211 3.19 1.64 -13.94
N LYS A 212 2.46 0.55 -14.15
CA LYS A 212 1.62 0.35 -15.33
C LYS A 212 0.26 -0.17 -14.91
N GLU A 213 -0.77 0.37 -15.53
CA GLU A 213 -2.09 -0.21 -15.42
C GLU A 213 -2.15 -1.48 -16.27
N VAL A 214 -2.38 -2.61 -15.60
CA VAL A 214 -2.46 -3.93 -16.22
C VAL A 214 -3.65 -4.69 -15.67
N SER A 215 -4.39 -5.35 -16.58
CA SER A 215 -5.52 -6.19 -16.20
C SER A 215 -5.04 -7.35 -15.32
N PRO A 216 -5.69 -7.63 -14.18
CA PRO A 216 -5.43 -8.81 -13.38
C PRO A 216 -5.55 -10.13 -14.16
N THR A 217 -6.37 -10.18 -15.21
CA THR A 217 -6.52 -11.39 -16.04
C THR A 217 -5.23 -11.80 -16.74
N LEU A 218 -4.37 -10.84 -17.11
CA LEU A 218 -3.05 -11.12 -17.67
C LEU A 218 -2.14 -11.80 -16.64
N GLY A 219 -2.27 -11.46 -15.36
CA GLY A 219 -1.52 -12.12 -14.29
C GLY A 219 -1.86 -13.60 -14.18
N ALA A 220 -3.14 -13.95 -14.25
CA ALA A 220 -3.58 -15.35 -14.25
C ALA A 220 -3.05 -16.10 -15.49
N TYR A 221 -3.06 -15.45 -16.66
CA TYR A 221 -2.50 -15.99 -17.89
C TYR A 221 -0.99 -16.28 -17.77
N TYR A 222 -0.19 -15.33 -17.29
CA TYR A 222 1.26 -15.52 -17.13
C TYR A 222 1.60 -16.63 -16.13
N LEU A 223 0.85 -16.75 -15.04
CA LEU A 223 1.02 -17.83 -14.06
C LEU A 223 0.65 -19.21 -14.65
N ALA A 224 -0.42 -19.27 -15.45
CA ALA A 224 -0.86 -20.51 -16.07
C ALA A 224 0.18 -21.04 -17.07
N ILE A 225 0.72 -20.17 -17.94
CA ILE A 225 1.72 -20.58 -18.93
C ILE A 225 3.00 -21.10 -18.29
N LYS A 226 3.48 -20.49 -17.19
CA LYS A 226 4.65 -21.02 -16.45
C LYS A 226 4.44 -22.42 -15.86
N THR A 227 3.20 -22.90 -15.78
CA THR A 227 2.86 -24.23 -15.24
C THR A 227 2.59 -25.25 -16.35
N LEU A 228 2.52 -24.82 -17.62
CA LEU A 228 2.26 -25.65 -18.79
C LEU A 228 3.54 -26.11 -19.51
N ILE A 229 4.69 -25.54 -19.16
CA ILE A 229 6.03 -25.90 -19.63
C ILE A 229 6.69 -26.76 -18.56
#